data_AF-A0A0R1WF57-F1
#
_entry.id   AF-A0A0R1WF57-F1
#
_cell.length_a   1.000
_cell.length_b   1.000
_cell.length_c   1.000
_cell.angle_alpha   90.00
_cell.angle_beta   90.00
_cell.angle_gamma   90.00
#
_symmetry.space_group_name_H-M   'P 1'
#
loop_
_entity.id
_entity.type
_entity.pdbx_description
1 polymer ?
#
loop_
_entity_poly.entity_id
_entity_poly.type
_entity_poly.pdbx_seq_one_letter_code
_entity_poly.pdbx_strand_id
1 'polypeptide(L)'
;MGNRPARVSGDPPNFLERLLAFLSAPGFCVLYVFLIWFFLWGFKHKLIAFWSLITFFSGEIIFILIRLMTYRSLPTGHPKNLSMSSFPNHHLFSLGIIFYIVYIAVIPLIRSIWQKYLLIFCMLAIAAILLVAEIKLKIAYPLDLFASVSLVYLWMQIAQLIYTKWFGNLWDIQIFKNSDYN
;
A
#
# COMPACT_ATOMS: atom_id res chain seq x y z
N MET A 1 -38.51 25.72 17.79
CA MET A 1 -37.06 25.88 17.54
C MET A 1 -36.58 24.65 16.80
N GLY A 2 -36.39 24.76 15.48
CA GLY A 2 -35.97 23.63 14.65
C GLY A 2 -34.47 23.40 14.75
N ASN A 3 -34.08 22.21 15.20
CA ASN A 3 -32.70 21.74 15.14
C ASN A 3 -32.26 21.69 13.68
N ARG A 4 -31.49 22.68 13.23
CA ARG A 4 -30.73 22.56 11.99
C ARG A 4 -29.70 21.45 12.22
N PRO A 5 -29.74 20.34 11.45
CA PRO A 5 -28.65 19.38 11.53
C PRO A 5 -27.37 20.13 11.17
N ALA A 6 -26.34 19.99 12.02
CA ALA A 6 -25.01 20.50 11.72
C ALA A 6 -24.63 20.01 10.32
N ARG A 7 -24.58 20.95 9.37
CA ARG A 7 -24.11 20.66 8.02
C ARG A 7 -22.64 20.31 8.22
N VAL A 8 -22.31 19.01 8.22
CA VAL A 8 -20.91 18.57 8.17
C VAL A 8 -20.41 19.00 6.79
N SER A 9 -19.99 20.26 6.71
CA SER A 9 -19.40 20.90 5.55
C SER A 9 -17.97 20.39 5.42
N GLY A 10 -17.83 19.17 4.94
CA GLY A 10 -16.59 18.77 4.28
C GLY A 10 -16.64 19.31 2.86
N ASP A 11 -15.65 20.11 2.47
CA ASP A 11 -15.51 20.50 1.07
C ASP A 11 -15.42 19.24 0.19
N PRO A 12 -16.06 19.23 -0.98
CA PRO A 12 -15.99 18.10 -1.89
C PRO A 12 -14.54 17.81 -2.26
N PRO A 13 -14.19 16.53 -2.53
CA PRO A 13 -12.82 16.20 -2.83
C PRO A 13 -12.37 16.86 -4.12
N ASN A 14 -11.19 17.48 -4.06
CA ASN A 14 -10.62 18.21 -5.18
C ASN A 14 -10.10 17.24 -6.27
N PHE A 15 -9.69 17.77 -7.42
CA PHE A 15 -9.22 16.94 -8.53
C PHE A 15 -8.05 16.03 -8.14
N LEU A 16 -7.10 16.56 -7.36
CA LEU A 16 -5.91 15.84 -6.95
C LEU A 16 -6.25 14.67 -6.01
N GLU A 17 -7.14 14.86 -5.04
CA GLU A 17 -7.62 13.82 -4.14
C GLU A 17 -8.32 12.68 -4.91
N ARG A 18 -9.14 13.02 -5.91
CA ARG A 18 -9.79 12.02 -6.77
C ARG A 18 -8.79 11.27 -7.65
N LEU A 19 -7.83 11.98 -8.21
CA LEU A 19 -6.77 11.38 -9.04
C LEU A 19 -5.92 10.42 -8.21
N LEU A 20 -5.53 10.80 -6.99
CA LEU A 20 -4.76 9.94 -6.11
C LEU A 20 -5.56 8.74 -5.62
N ALA A 21 -6.83 8.90 -5.28
CA ALA A 21 -7.71 7.78 -4.94
C ALA A 21 -7.86 6.80 -6.13
N PHE A 22 -7.88 7.31 -7.36
CA PHE A 22 -7.89 6.47 -8.55
C PHE A 22 -6.55 5.75 -8.76
N LEU A 23 -5.42 6.45 -8.65
CA LEU A 23 -4.08 5.89 -8.82
C LEU A 23 -3.67 4.93 -7.70
N SER A 24 -4.29 5.04 -6.53
CA SER A 24 -4.12 4.11 -5.41
C SER A 24 -5.02 2.88 -5.50
N ALA A 25 -5.84 2.75 -6.55
CA ALA A 25 -6.68 1.59 -6.70
C ALA A 25 -5.83 0.30 -6.74
N PRO A 26 -6.28 -0.79 -6.11
CA PRO A 26 -5.50 -2.03 -6.02
C PRO A 26 -5.02 -2.57 -7.37
N GLY A 27 -5.83 -2.39 -8.43
CA GLY A 27 -5.44 -2.75 -9.80
C GLY A 27 -4.21 -1.99 -10.31
N PHE A 28 -4.06 -0.71 -9.97
CA PHE A 28 -2.83 0.03 -10.28
C PHE A 28 -1.66 -0.40 -9.39
N CYS A 29 -1.91 -0.77 -8.13
CA CYS A 29 -0.85 -1.30 -7.26
C CYS A 29 -0.28 -2.62 -7.79
N VAL A 30 -1.11 -3.48 -8.41
CA VAL A 30 -0.64 -4.67 -9.14
C VAL A 30 0.30 -4.27 -10.28
N LEU A 31 -0.06 -3.26 -11.07
CA LEU A 31 0.83 -2.73 -12.12
C LEU A 31 2.17 -2.25 -11.52
N TYR A 32 2.13 -1.50 -10.41
CA TYR A 32 3.32 -0.97 -9.75
C TYR A 32 4.24 -2.08 -9.24
N VAL A 33 3.72 -3.13 -8.61
CA VAL A 33 4.56 -4.23 -8.12
C VAL A 33 5.22 -4.99 -9.27
N PHE A 34 4.52 -5.17 -10.40
CA PHE A 34 5.12 -5.79 -11.59
C PHE A 34 6.20 -4.91 -12.21
N LEU A 35 6.02 -3.59 -12.24
CA LEU A 35 7.06 -2.66 -12.69
C LEU A 35 8.29 -2.75 -11.78
N ILE A 36 8.10 -2.69 -10.46
CA ILE A 36 9.20 -2.82 -9.48
C ILE A 36 9.93 -4.15 -9.67
N TRP A 37 9.19 -5.26 -9.78
CA TRP A 37 9.75 -6.58 -10.04
C TRP A 37 10.56 -6.62 -11.33
N PHE A 38 10.02 -6.11 -12.44
CA PHE A 38 10.69 -6.09 -13.73
C PHE A 38 12.01 -5.32 -13.69
N PHE A 39 12.01 -4.13 -13.10
CA PHE A 39 13.23 -3.33 -12.97
C PHE A 39 14.25 -3.98 -12.04
N LEU A 40 13.85 -4.42 -10.84
CA LEU A 40 14.76 -5.06 -9.89
C LEU A 40 15.38 -6.33 -10.50
N TRP A 41 14.59 -7.13 -11.23
CA TRP A 41 15.08 -8.31 -11.92
C TRP A 41 16.09 -7.96 -13.02
N GLY A 42 15.79 -6.92 -13.82
CA GLY A 42 16.70 -6.42 -14.87
C GLY A 42 18.03 -5.90 -14.33
N PHE A 43 18.04 -5.31 -13.14
CA PHE A 43 19.25 -4.83 -12.46
C PHE A 43 19.93 -5.89 -11.57
N LYS A 44 19.66 -7.18 -11.80
CA LYS A 44 20.24 -8.34 -11.08
C LYS A 44 19.84 -8.48 -9.61
N HIS A 45 18.90 -7.69 -9.11
CA HIS A 45 18.34 -7.80 -7.75
C HIS A 45 17.19 -8.83 -7.69
N LYS A 46 17.44 -10.06 -8.16
CA LYS A 46 16.41 -11.09 -8.38
C LYS A 46 15.72 -11.53 -7.11
N LEU A 47 16.48 -11.67 -6.01
CA LEU A 47 15.95 -12.17 -4.74
C LEU A 47 14.92 -11.19 -4.16
N ILE A 48 15.29 -9.90 -4.06
CA ILE A 48 14.40 -8.85 -3.57
C ILE A 48 13.25 -8.58 -4.54
N ALA A 49 13.46 -8.73 -5.85
CA ALA A 49 12.39 -8.66 -6.85
C ALA A 49 11.31 -9.73 -6.56
N PHE A 50 11.74 -10.98 -6.39
CA PHE A 50 10.82 -12.09 -6.11
C PHE A 50 10.14 -11.95 -4.74
N TRP A 51 10.87 -11.53 -3.71
CA TRP A 51 10.31 -11.20 -2.41
C TRP A 51 9.24 -10.11 -2.50
N SER A 52 9.44 -9.09 -3.33
CA SER A 52 8.49 -7.99 -3.52
C SER A 52 7.15 -8.49 -4.09
N LEU A 53 7.20 -9.36 -5.11
CA LEU A 53 5.98 -9.96 -5.67
C LEU A 53 5.25 -10.82 -4.64
N ILE A 54 5.96 -11.75 -3.99
CA ILE A 54 5.35 -12.64 -3.00
C ILE A 54 4.71 -11.81 -1.89
N THR A 55 5.44 -10.84 -1.35
CA THR A 55 4.98 -10.01 -0.23
C THR A 55 3.70 -9.25 -0.58
N PHE A 56 3.61 -8.70 -1.78
CA PHE A 56 2.41 -8.02 -2.26
C PHE A 56 1.23 -8.98 -2.39
N PHE A 57 1.38 -10.07 -3.15
CA PHE A 57 0.25 -10.98 -3.40
C PHE A 57 -0.21 -11.72 -2.15
N SER A 58 0.71 -12.15 -1.29
CA SER A 58 0.32 -12.77 -0.01
C SER A 58 -0.29 -11.77 0.97
N GLY A 59 0.12 -10.49 0.93
CA GLY A 59 -0.55 -9.41 1.66
C GLY A 59 -1.98 -9.18 1.18
N GLU A 60 -2.21 -9.15 -0.13
CA GLU A 60 -3.55 -9.06 -0.73
C GLU A 60 -4.46 -10.23 -0.30
N ILE A 61 -3.92 -11.45 -0.24
CA ILE A 61 -4.67 -12.60 0.28
C ILE A 61 -5.09 -12.38 1.74
N ILE A 62 -4.18 -11.91 2.60
CA ILE A 62 -4.49 -11.63 4.00
C ILE A 62 -5.52 -10.52 4.16
N PHE A 63 -5.42 -9.48 3.34
CA PHE A 63 -6.43 -8.42 3.29
C PHE A 63 -7.81 -8.98 2.97
N ILE A 64 -7.91 -9.81 1.93
CA ILE A 64 -9.17 -10.46 1.53
C ILE A 64 -9.71 -11.31 2.69
N LEU A 65 -8.86 -12.10 3.35
CA LEU A 65 -9.27 -12.93 4.49
C LEU A 65 -9.84 -12.09 5.64
N ILE A 66 -9.14 -11.02 6.06
CA ILE A 66 -9.61 -10.14 7.14
C ILE A 66 -10.92 -9.46 6.77
N ARG A 67 -11.06 -9.05 5.51
CA ARG A 67 -12.28 -8.41 5.01
C ARG A 67 -13.47 -9.37 5.02
N LEU A 68 -13.25 -10.62 4.63
CA LEU A 68 -14.25 -11.70 4.70
C LEU A 68 -14.59 -12.11 6.13
N MET A 69 -13.81 -11.74 7.14
CA MET A 69 -14.14 -12.01 8.54
C MET A 69 -14.91 -10.87 9.20
N THR A 70 -14.69 -9.63 8.77
CA THR A 70 -15.18 -8.44 9.49
C THR A 70 -16.50 -7.88 8.95
N TYR A 71 -16.78 -8.00 7.65
CA TYR A 71 -18.05 -7.58 7.00
C TYR A 71 -18.60 -6.21 7.47
N ARG A 72 -17.73 -5.25 7.77
CA ARG A 72 -18.15 -3.92 8.23
C ARG A 72 -18.83 -3.13 7.10
N SER A 73 -19.96 -2.49 7.40
CA SER A 73 -20.71 -1.64 6.47
C SER A 73 -19.97 -0.35 6.11
N LEU A 74 -20.15 0.13 4.88
CA LEU A 74 -19.62 1.41 4.39
C LEU A 74 -20.27 2.63 5.08
N PRO A 75 -19.57 3.78 5.12
CA PRO A 75 -20.15 5.05 5.56
C PRO A 75 -21.43 5.44 4.80
N THR A 76 -22.31 6.19 5.47
CA THR A 76 -23.55 6.70 4.89
C THR A 76 -23.27 7.69 3.76
N GLY A 77 -23.83 7.42 2.57
CA GLY A 77 -23.58 8.23 1.36
C GLY A 77 -22.34 7.81 0.57
N HIS A 78 -21.89 6.57 0.72
CA HIS A 78 -20.87 5.97 -0.13
C HIS A 78 -21.34 5.85 -1.59
N PRO A 79 -20.41 5.85 -2.56
CA PRO A 79 -20.71 5.57 -3.97
C PRO A 79 -21.49 4.25 -4.18
N LYS A 80 -22.56 4.28 -4.98
CA LYS A 80 -23.45 3.11 -5.22
C LYS A 80 -22.76 1.90 -5.87
N ASN A 81 -21.60 2.10 -6.48
CA ASN A 81 -20.79 1.06 -7.09
C ASN A 81 -19.88 0.33 -6.08
N LEU A 82 -19.82 0.77 -4.82
CA LEU A 82 -19.11 0.07 -3.74
C LEU A 82 -20.08 -0.84 -3.00
N SER A 83 -19.87 -2.15 -3.11
CA SER A 83 -20.65 -3.18 -2.39
C SER A 83 -19.85 -3.94 -1.33
N MET A 84 -18.55 -3.63 -1.19
CA MET A 84 -17.62 -4.39 -0.34
C MET A 84 -17.35 -3.69 0.99
N SER A 85 -16.98 -4.47 2.02
CA SER A 85 -16.79 -3.99 3.39
C SER A 85 -15.81 -2.81 3.53
N SER A 86 -16.08 -1.88 4.46
CA SER A 86 -15.21 -0.71 4.69
C SER A 86 -13.87 -1.05 5.35
N PHE A 87 -13.77 -2.21 6.02
CA PHE A 87 -12.64 -2.59 6.85
C PHE A 87 -11.91 -3.81 6.29
N PRO A 88 -10.57 -3.78 6.20
CA PRO A 88 -9.70 -2.60 6.21
C PRO A 88 -9.86 -1.79 4.91
N ASN A 89 -9.31 -0.57 4.83
CA ASN A 89 -9.25 0.19 3.59
C ASN A 89 -8.25 -0.44 2.59
N HIS A 90 -8.73 -0.84 1.40
CA HIS A 90 -7.95 -1.54 0.38
C HIS A 90 -6.90 -0.65 -0.28
N HIS A 91 -7.29 0.56 -0.69
CA HIS A 91 -6.41 1.51 -1.40
C HIS A 91 -5.17 1.83 -0.57
N LEU A 92 -5.36 2.15 0.71
CA LEU A 92 -4.27 2.47 1.62
C LEU A 92 -3.42 1.24 1.96
N PHE A 93 -4.04 0.06 2.06
CA PHE A 93 -3.31 -1.18 2.32
C PHE A 93 -2.40 -1.55 1.15
N SER A 94 -2.94 -1.65 -0.07
CA SER A 94 -2.18 -2.02 -1.27
C SER A 94 -1.08 -1.00 -1.56
N LEU A 95 -1.40 0.30 -1.54
CA LEU A 95 -0.41 1.36 -1.77
C LEU A 95 0.65 1.39 -0.66
N GLY A 96 0.25 1.14 0.58
CA GLY A 96 1.16 1.05 1.72
C GLY A 96 2.20 -0.05 1.55
N ILE A 97 1.81 -1.24 1.09
CA ILE A 97 2.76 -2.31 0.75
C ILE A 97 3.72 -1.86 -0.35
N ILE A 98 3.22 -1.21 -1.42
CA ILE A 98 4.08 -0.69 -2.50
C ILE A 98 5.11 0.31 -1.96
N PHE A 99 4.70 1.27 -1.13
CA PHE A 99 5.62 2.24 -0.53
C PHE A 99 6.66 1.57 0.35
N TYR A 100 6.27 0.54 1.11
CA TYR A 100 7.19 -0.20 1.95
C TYR A 100 8.18 -1.03 1.13
N ILE A 101 7.73 -1.65 0.04
CA ILE A 101 8.60 -2.34 -0.92
C ILE A 101 9.58 -1.35 -1.54
N VAL A 102 9.13 -0.17 -1.99
CA VAL A 102 10.02 0.88 -2.51
C VAL A 102 11.03 1.31 -1.45
N TYR A 103 10.60 1.45 -0.20
CA TYR A 103 11.45 1.83 0.92
C TYR A 103 12.57 0.80 1.18
N ILE A 104 12.25 -0.49 1.17
CA ILE A 104 13.25 -1.56 1.40
C ILE A 104 14.09 -1.82 0.14
N ALA A 105 13.47 -1.93 -1.04
CA ALA A 105 14.12 -2.45 -2.22
C ALA A 105 14.76 -1.37 -3.11
N VAL A 106 14.16 -0.18 -3.18
CA VAL A 106 14.56 0.85 -4.15
C VAL A 106 15.40 1.95 -3.50
N ILE A 107 15.03 2.43 -2.31
CA ILE A 107 15.77 3.51 -1.63
C ILE A 107 17.25 3.17 -1.40
N PRO A 108 17.65 1.95 -1.00
CA PRO A 108 19.06 1.62 -0.83
C PRO A 108 19.88 1.73 -2.12
N LEU A 109 19.24 1.55 -3.29
CA LEU A 109 19.89 1.65 -4.60
C LEU A 109 20.21 3.10 -5.01
N ILE A 110 19.54 4.08 -4.41
CA ILE A 110 19.74 5.50 -4.71
C ILE A 110 21.05 5.96 -4.03
N ARG A 111 21.95 6.59 -4.79
CA ARG A 111 23.22 7.11 -4.24
C ARG A 111 23.07 8.45 -3.54
N SER A 112 22.25 9.35 -4.09
CA SER A 112 22.10 10.71 -3.55
C SER A 112 21.16 10.74 -2.36
N ILE A 113 21.63 11.28 -1.23
CA ILE A 113 20.85 11.38 0.00
C ILE A 113 19.63 12.30 -0.16
N TRP A 114 19.77 13.39 -0.93
CA TRP A 114 18.67 14.30 -1.23
C TRP A 114 17.55 13.62 -2.00
N GLN A 115 17.89 12.75 -2.97
CA GLN A 115 16.90 11.98 -3.72
C GLN A 115 16.16 10.98 -2.82
N LYS A 116 16.84 10.37 -1.84
CA LYS A 116 16.20 9.49 -0.85
C LYS A 116 15.15 10.24 -0.03
N TYR A 117 15.53 11.38 0.55
CA TYR A 117 14.61 12.18 1.36
C TYR A 117 13.44 12.74 0.54
N LEU A 118 13.71 13.19 -0.69
CA LEU A 118 12.66 13.65 -1.59
C LEU A 118 11.65 12.52 -1.89
N LEU A 119 12.12 11.32 -2.21
CA LEU A 119 11.25 10.18 -2.49
C LEU A 119 10.41 9.79 -1.26
N ILE A 120 11.02 9.73 -0.07
CA ILE A 120 10.32 9.47 1.20
C ILE A 120 9.25 10.54 1.45
N PHE A 121 9.61 11.81 1.29
CA PHE A 121 8.68 12.92 1.46
C PHE A 121 7.50 12.83 0.48
N CYS A 122 7.75 12.54 -0.79
CA CYS A 122 6.70 12.34 -1.79
C CYS A 122 5.76 11.19 -1.42
N MET A 123 6.29 10.04 -0.98
CA MET A 123 5.46 8.92 -0.55
C MET A 123 4.59 9.28 0.65
N LEU A 124 5.15 9.96 1.66
CA LEU A 124 4.40 10.42 2.83
C LEU A 124 3.33 11.46 2.45
N ALA A 125 3.64 12.39 1.54
CA ALA A 125 2.68 13.37 1.05
C ALA A 125 1.52 12.70 0.29
N ILE A 126 1.81 11.72 -0.58
CA ILE A 126 0.78 10.96 -1.30
C ILE A 126 -0.10 10.18 -0.30
N ALA A 127 0.49 9.52 0.69
CA ALA A 127 -0.25 8.80 1.72
C ALA A 127 -1.15 9.74 2.54
N ALA A 128 -0.65 10.91 2.94
CA ALA A 128 -1.40 11.91 3.69
C ALA A 128 -2.60 12.45 2.88
N ILE A 129 -2.41 12.73 1.60
CA ILE A 129 -3.50 13.21 0.74
C ILE A 129 -4.52 12.09 0.50
N LEU A 130 -4.06 10.85 0.31
CA LEU A 130 -4.95 9.70 0.16
C LEU A 130 -5.82 9.49 1.40
N LEU A 131 -5.25 9.60 2.61
CA LEU A 131 -6.02 9.52 3.86
C LEU A 131 -7.17 10.53 3.89
N VAL A 132 -6.90 11.77 3.49
CA VAL A 132 -7.93 12.82 3.42
C VAL A 132 -8.95 12.51 2.33
N ALA A 133 -8.51 12.03 1.16
CA ALA A 133 -9.37 11.68 0.04
C ALA A 133 -10.36 10.57 0.42
N GLU A 134 -9.91 9.51 1.08
CA GLU A 134 -10.75 8.37 1.50
C GLU A 134 -11.87 8.79 2.46
N ILE A 135 -11.58 9.71 3.39
CA ILE A 135 -12.57 10.27 4.31
C ILE A 135 -13.58 11.15 3.56
N LYS A 136 -13.10 12.06 2.69
CA LYS A 136 -13.96 12.96 1.91
C LYS A 136 -14.85 12.22 0.91
N LEU A 137 -14.34 11.14 0.32
CA LEU A 137 -15.08 10.27 -0.60
C LEU A 137 -16.02 9.31 0.15
N LYS A 138 -15.99 9.30 1.49
CA LYS A 138 -16.82 8.44 2.35
C LYS A 138 -16.64 6.95 2.04
N ILE A 139 -15.42 6.56 1.67
CA ILE A 139 -15.08 5.18 1.34
C ILE A 139 -14.69 4.41 2.61
N ALA A 140 -14.06 5.08 3.57
CA ALA A 140 -13.61 4.46 4.82
C ALA A 140 -13.77 5.38 6.03
N TYR A 141 -13.92 4.77 7.20
CA TYR A 141 -13.84 5.49 8.48
C TYR A 141 -12.38 5.72 8.87
N PRO A 142 -12.06 6.78 9.65
CA PRO A 142 -10.69 7.02 10.13
C PRO A 142 -10.05 5.82 10.84
N LEU A 143 -10.85 5.05 11.59
CA LEU A 143 -10.37 3.84 12.25
C LEU A 143 -9.97 2.74 11.25
N ASP A 144 -10.66 2.65 10.12
CA ASP A 144 -10.36 1.68 9.05
C ASP A 144 -9.02 2.02 8.39
N LEU A 145 -8.72 3.31 8.25
CA LEU A 145 -7.45 3.79 7.74
C LEU A 145 -6.29 3.47 8.70
N PHE A 146 -6.49 3.74 10.00
CA PHE A 146 -5.49 3.39 11.01
C PHE A 146 -5.21 1.88 11.06
N ALA A 147 -6.27 1.08 10.97
CA ALA A 147 -6.15 -0.37 10.91
C ALA A 147 -5.40 -0.84 9.66
N SER A 148 -5.66 -0.23 8.49
CA SER A 148 -4.89 -0.53 7.27
C SER A 148 -3.42 -0.20 7.42
N VAL A 149 -3.06 0.98 7.93
CA VAL A 149 -1.64 1.34 8.15
C VAL A 149 -0.97 0.37 9.12
N SER A 150 -1.65 0.03 10.21
CA SER A 150 -1.15 -0.93 11.20
C SER A 150 -0.96 -2.32 10.60
N LEU A 151 -1.92 -2.77 9.78
CA LEU A 151 -1.86 -4.06 9.10
C LEU A 151 -0.72 -4.10 8.08
N VAL A 152 -0.52 -3.03 7.29
CA VAL A 152 0.64 -2.90 6.39
C VAL A 152 1.92 -3.03 7.20
N TYR A 153 2.05 -2.26 8.29
CA TYR A 153 3.26 -2.30 9.11
C TYR A 153 3.52 -3.72 9.65
N LEU A 154 2.53 -4.35 10.27
CA LEU A 154 2.65 -5.72 10.79
C LEU A 154 3.02 -6.73 9.70
N TRP A 155 2.34 -6.65 8.56
CA TRP A 155 2.59 -7.55 7.44
C TRP A 155 4.00 -7.42 6.90
N MET A 156 4.48 -6.19 6.73
CA MET A 156 5.82 -5.92 6.23
C MET A 156 6.90 -6.38 7.21
N GLN A 157 6.69 -6.24 8.53
CA GLN A 157 7.62 -6.78 9.53
C GLN A 157 7.72 -8.31 9.46
N ILE A 158 6.59 -9.01 9.28
CA ILE A 158 6.57 -10.46 9.07
C ILE A 158 7.30 -10.82 7.77
N ALA A 159 7.00 -10.12 6.68
CA ALA A 159 7.62 -10.36 5.38
C ALA A 159 9.14 -10.14 5.40
N GLN A 160 9.62 -9.11 6.10
CA GLN A 160 11.05 -8.83 6.27
C GLN A 160 11.73 -9.88 7.16
N LEU A 161 11.05 -10.38 8.20
CA LEU A 161 11.58 -11.47 9.03
C LEU A 161 11.73 -12.76 8.21
N ILE A 162 10.76 -13.06 7.36
CA ILE A 162 10.83 -14.20 6.41
C ILE A 162 11.98 -13.98 5.43
N TYR A 163 12.16 -12.77 4.90
CA TYR A 163 13.26 -12.44 3.99
C TYR A 163 14.64 -12.71 4.63
N THR A 164 14.88 -12.13 5.80
CA THR A 164 16.19 -12.22 6.45
C THR A 164 16.53 -13.64 6.91
N LYS A 165 15.54 -14.43 7.34
CA LYS A 165 15.77 -15.80 7.85
C LYS A 165 15.75 -16.88 6.77
N TRP A 166 14.89 -16.76 5.76
CA TRP A 166 14.67 -17.82 4.78
C TRP A 166 15.28 -17.47 3.43
N PHE A 167 15.02 -16.26 2.91
CA PHE A 167 15.54 -15.86 1.61
C PHE A 167 17.07 -15.71 1.60
N GLY A 168 17.68 -15.42 2.75
CA GLY A 168 19.13 -15.45 2.93
C GLY A 168 19.80 -16.77 2.61
N ASN A 169 19.09 -17.87 2.86
CA ASN A 169 19.62 -19.20 2.63
C ASN A 169 19.34 -19.70 1.21
N LEU A 170 18.61 -18.94 0.38
CA LEU A 170 18.26 -19.33 -1.00
C LEU A 170 19.28 -18.84 -2.04
N TRP A 171 20.39 -18.22 -1.61
CA TRP A 171 21.42 -17.70 -2.50
C TRP A 171 22.10 -18.77 -3.36
N ASP A 172 22.16 -20.01 -2.87
CA ASP A 172 22.79 -21.14 -3.57
C ASP A 172 21.95 -21.72 -4.72
N ILE A 173 20.69 -21.32 -4.87
CA ILE A 173 19.84 -21.78 -5.96
C ILE A 173 20.24 -21.11 -7.28
N GLN A 174 20.41 -21.91 -8.33
CA GLN A 174 20.94 -21.48 -9.63
C GLN A 174 20.17 -20.33 -10.29
N ILE A 175 18.88 -20.15 -9.97
CA ILE A 175 18.03 -19.06 -10.46
C ILE A 175 18.45 -17.71 -9.84
N PHE A 176 18.92 -17.72 -8.58
CA PHE A 176 19.34 -16.54 -7.81
C PHE A 176 20.85 -16.31 -7.79
N LYS A 177 21.63 -17.21 -8.41
CA LYS A 177 23.08 -17.01 -8.64
C LYS A 177 23.33 -15.64 -9.28
N ASN A 178 24.28 -14.89 -8.71
CA ASN A 178 24.65 -13.51 -9.06
C ASN A 178 23.66 -12.41 -8.63
N SER A 179 22.79 -12.65 -7.62
CA SER A 179 21.96 -11.61 -7.01
C SER A 179 22.65 -10.97 -5.81
N ASP A 180 22.63 -9.64 -5.76
CA ASP A 180 23.16 -8.86 -4.62
C ASP A 180 22.22 -8.93 -3.41
N TYR A 181 22.82 -8.94 -2.22
CA TYR A 181 22.15 -8.89 -0.92
C TYR A 181 22.18 -7.44 -0.42
N ASN A 182 21.03 -6.77 -0.41
CA ASN A 182 20.86 -5.46 0.24
C ASN A 182 20.14 -5.63 1.57
#